data_AF-A0A968BJD6-F1
#
_entry.id   AF-A0A968BJD6-F1
#
_cell.length_a   1.000
_cell.length_b   1.000
_cell.length_c   1.000
_cell.angle_alpha   90.00
_cell.angle_beta   90.00
_cell.angle_gamma   90.00
#
_symmetry.space_group_name_H-M   'P 1'
#
loop_
_entity.id
_entity.type
_entity.pdbx_description
1 polymer ?
#
loop_
_entity_poly.entity_id
_entity_poly.type
_entity_poly.pdbx_seq_one_letter_code
_entity_poly.pdbx_strand_id
1 'polypeptide(L)'
;ADRVREQYHEQIIRGISLIDTHGTAVAQVNGLTVLSLAGHAFGSPSRITATARLGQGKVVDIEREVKLGGEIHSKGVLILSAYLADRYARDNPLPLSA
;
A
#
# COMPACT_ATOMS: atom_id res chain seq x y z
N ALA A 1 -24.01 12.19 0.30
CA ALA A 1 -22.68 11.83 -0.23
C ALA A 1 -21.57 12.58 0.48
N ASP A 2 -21.70 13.91 0.63
CA ASP A 2 -20.70 14.75 1.31
C ASP A 2 -20.43 14.33 2.75
N ARG A 3 -21.44 13.89 3.49
CA ARG A 3 -21.28 13.42 4.88
C ARG A 3 -20.23 12.30 5.04
N VAL A 4 -20.16 11.34 4.12
CA VAL A 4 -19.18 10.23 4.23
C VAL A 4 -17.77 10.74 3.95
N ARG A 5 -17.62 11.62 2.97
CA ARG A 5 -16.35 12.28 2.65
C ARG A 5 -15.87 13.17 3.80
N GLU A 6 -16.76 13.97 4.39
CA GLU A 6 -16.46 14.81 5.56
C GLU A 6 -16.04 13.96 6.75
N GLN A 7 -16.78 12.89 7.06
CA GLN A 7 -16.41 11.97 8.15
C GLN A 7 -15.03 11.36 7.94
N TYR A 8 -14.73 10.93 6.71
CA TYR A 8 -13.41 10.42 6.37
C TYR A 8 -12.31 11.49 6.54
N HIS A 9 -12.58 12.71 6.10
CA HIS A 9 -11.65 13.83 6.26
C HIS A 9 -11.43 14.20 7.75
N GLU A 10 -12.49 14.20 8.54
CA GLU A 10 -12.41 14.40 9.99
C GLU A 10 -11.60 13.30 10.68
N GLN A 11 -11.71 12.05 10.25
CA GLN A 11 -10.88 10.96 10.79
C GLN A 11 -9.39 11.22 10.56
N ILE A 12 -9.01 11.81 9.43
CA ILE A 12 -7.63 12.23 9.16
C ILE A 12 -7.23 13.39 10.09
N ILE A 13 -8.04 14.45 10.16
CA ILE A 13 -7.75 15.63 10.98
C ILE A 13 -7.60 15.25 12.46
N ARG A 14 -8.42 14.32 12.95
CA ARG A 14 -8.39 13.84 14.34
C ARG A 14 -7.28 12.80 14.60
N GLY A 15 -6.49 12.42 13.59
CA GLY A 15 -5.42 11.43 13.72
C GLY A 15 -5.91 9.99 13.94
N ILE A 16 -7.17 9.71 13.66
CA ILE A 16 -7.73 8.34 13.67
C ILE A 16 -7.23 7.58 12.44
N SER A 17 -7.27 8.23 11.28
CA SER A 17 -6.59 7.77 10.08
C SER A 17 -5.26 8.49 9.95
N LEU A 18 -4.18 7.75 10.10
CA LEU A 18 -2.83 8.30 10.07
C LEU A 18 -2.44 8.61 8.61
N ILE A 19 -2.53 9.87 8.20
CA ILE A 19 -2.12 10.36 6.89
C ILE A 19 -1.28 11.61 7.08
N ASP A 20 0.00 11.54 6.71
CA ASP A 20 0.90 12.69 6.76
C ASP A 20 0.90 13.39 5.39
N THR A 21 0.64 14.69 5.36
CA THR A 21 0.65 15.51 4.13
C THR A 21 1.91 16.35 3.98
N HIS A 22 2.77 16.37 5.01
CA HIS A 22 4.02 17.12 5.05
C HIS A 22 5.11 16.32 5.76
N GLY A 23 6.36 16.74 5.56
CA GLY A 23 7.51 16.03 6.11
C GLY A 23 7.92 14.82 5.26
N THR A 24 8.73 13.95 5.85
CA THR A 24 9.29 12.77 5.18
C THR A 24 9.34 11.59 6.14
N ALA A 25 9.01 10.40 5.65
CA ALA A 25 9.17 9.15 6.37
C ALA A 25 9.74 8.07 5.45
N VAL A 26 10.67 7.27 5.97
CA VAL A 26 11.27 6.16 5.22
C VAL A 26 10.25 5.02 5.12
N ALA A 27 10.17 4.43 3.94
CA ALA A 27 9.31 3.26 3.65
C ALA A 27 7.82 3.49 3.92
N GLN A 28 7.35 4.73 3.77
CA GLN A 28 5.94 5.07 3.79
C GLN A 28 5.57 5.90 2.57
N VAL A 29 4.41 5.61 1.99
CA VAL A 29 3.83 6.37 0.89
C VAL A 29 2.31 6.50 1.06
N ASN A 30 1.72 7.57 0.55
CA ASN A 30 0.27 7.70 0.48
C ASN A 30 -0.21 7.18 -0.88
N GLY A 31 -0.86 6.02 -0.88
CA GLY A 31 -1.63 5.55 -2.03
C GLY A 31 -2.92 6.36 -2.18
N LEU A 32 -3.43 6.46 -3.40
CA LEU A 32 -4.73 7.09 -3.69
C LEU A 32 -5.70 6.02 -4.19
N THR A 33 -6.85 5.93 -3.55
CA THR A 33 -7.94 5.03 -3.93
C THR A 33 -9.21 5.83 -4.22
N VAL A 34 -10.18 5.18 -4.84
CA VAL A 34 -11.51 5.75 -5.06
C VAL A 34 -12.51 4.96 -4.24
N LEU A 35 -13.17 5.63 -3.30
CA LEU A 35 -14.30 5.07 -2.57
C LEU A 35 -15.58 5.38 -3.33
N SER A 36 -16.34 4.35 -3.69
CA SER A 36 -17.62 4.46 -4.38
C SER A 36 -18.75 3.93 -3.49
N LEU A 37 -19.72 4.78 -3.18
CA LEU A 37 -20.87 4.43 -2.34
C LEU A 37 -22.13 5.13 -2.87
N ALA A 38 -23.19 4.35 -3.10
CA ALA A 38 -24.52 4.85 -3.46
C ALA A 38 -24.51 5.90 -4.59
N GLY A 39 -23.81 5.59 -5.69
CA GLY A 39 -23.73 6.45 -6.88
C GLY A 39 -22.80 7.66 -6.76
N HIS A 40 -22.03 7.78 -5.69
CA HIS A 40 -21.05 8.85 -5.49
C HIS A 40 -19.65 8.26 -5.30
N ALA A 41 -18.65 8.95 -5.84
CA ALA A 41 -17.26 8.55 -5.72
C ALA A 41 -16.39 9.72 -5.24
N PHE A 42 -15.43 9.44 -4.36
CA PHE A 42 -14.43 10.41 -3.96
C PHE A 42 -13.06 9.74 -3.76
N GLY A 43 -12.01 10.52 -3.97
CA GLY A 43 -10.64 10.08 -3.74
C GLY A 43 -10.33 10.00 -2.25
N SER A 44 -9.67 8.93 -1.84
CA SER A 44 -9.26 8.68 -0.47
C SER A 44 -7.77 8.33 -0.44
N PRO A 45 -6.93 9.06 0.31
CA PRO A 45 -5.58 8.60 0.57
C PRO A 45 -5.59 7.32 1.42
N SER A 46 -4.54 6.51 1.32
CA SER A 46 -4.30 5.38 2.21
C SER A 46 -2.80 5.31 2.48
N ARG A 47 -2.41 5.19 3.75
CA ARG A 47 -1.00 5.04 4.12
C ARG A 47 -0.57 3.60 3.83
N ILE A 48 0.45 3.46 2.98
CA ILE A 48 1.10 2.19 2.66
C ILE A 48 2.48 2.21 3.28
N THR A 49 2.85 1.13 3.95
CA THR A 49 4.15 0.94 4.61
C THR A 49 4.89 -0.24 3.99
N ALA A 50 6.21 -0.17 3.95
CA ALA A 50 7.07 -1.30 3.61
C ALA A 50 8.13 -1.49 4.71
N THR A 51 8.57 -2.73 4.90
CA THR A 51 9.74 -3.03 5.72
C THR A 51 10.65 -3.97 4.96
N ALA A 52 11.92 -4.05 5.35
CA ALA A 52 12.92 -4.85 4.66
C ALA A 52 13.90 -5.41 5.68
N ARG A 53 14.27 -6.67 5.53
CA ARG A 53 15.31 -7.34 6.31
C ARG A 53 16.11 -8.29 5.43
N LEU A 54 17.29 -8.70 5.89
CA LEU A 54 18.04 -9.76 5.21
C LEU A 54 17.21 -11.07 5.21
N GLY A 55 17.17 -11.75 4.07
CA GLY A 55 16.33 -12.94 3.90
C GLY A 55 16.52 -13.65 2.56
N GLN A 56 15.58 -14.54 2.20
CA GLN A 56 15.71 -15.46 1.05
C GLN A 56 14.94 -15.02 -0.21
N GLY A 57 14.68 -13.73 -0.38
CA GLY A 57 14.04 -13.17 -1.58
C GLY A 57 12.51 -13.15 -1.56
N LYS A 58 11.89 -13.29 -0.39
CA LYS A 58 10.43 -13.29 -0.25
C LYS A 58 9.89 -11.87 -0.12
N VAL A 59 8.95 -11.50 -1.00
CA VAL A 59 8.10 -10.31 -0.83
C VAL A 59 6.74 -10.75 -0.27
N VAL A 60 6.31 -10.12 0.80
CA VAL A 60 5.09 -10.41 1.55
C VAL A 60 4.13 -9.25 1.42
N ASP A 61 3.03 -9.51 0.74
CA ASP A 61 1.88 -8.63 0.71
C ASP A 61 0.93 -8.99 1.86
N ILE A 62 0.88 -8.14 2.89
CA ILE A 62 0.02 -8.38 4.05
C ILE A 62 -1.45 -8.45 3.63
N GLU A 63 -1.92 -7.57 2.74
CA GLU A 63 -3.32 -7.56 2.31
C GLU A 63 -3.69 -8.86 1.59
N ARG A 64 -2.78 -9.42 0.78
CA ARG A 64 -2.97 -10.73 0.16
C ARG A 64 -3.02 -11.85 1.19
N GLU A 65 -2.08 -11.88 2.15
CA GLU A 65 -2.02 -12.94 3.16
C GLU A 65 -3.26 -12.97 4.05
N VAL A 66 -3.83 -11.80 4.38
CA VAL A 66 -5.08 -11.71 5.16
C VAL A 66 -6.34 -11.68 4.28
N LYS A 67 -6.22 -11.92 2.97
CA LYS A 67 -7.32 -11.98 1.99
C LYS A 67 -8.17 -10.72 1.90
N LEU A 68 -7.58 -9.57 2.18
CA LEU A 68 -8.19 -8.25 1.95
C LEU A 68 -7.87 -7.72 0.54
N GLY A 69 -6.75 -8.17 -0.05
CA GLY A 69 -6.37 -7.81 -1.41
C GLY A 69 -7.13 -8.62 -2.47
N GLY A 70 -7.64 -7.93 -3.49
CA GLY A 70 -8.26 -8.56 -4.66
C GLY A 70 -7.25 -9.16 -5.65
N GLU A 71 -7.75 -9.77 -6.72
CA GLU A 71 -6.92 -10.39 -7.76
C GLU A 71 -6.00 -9.38 -8.47
N ILE A 72 -6.51 -8.18 -8.77
CA ILE A 72 -5.74 -7.12 -9.43
C ILE A 72 -4.60 -6.62 -8.53
N HIS A 73 -4.87 -6.44 -7.24
CA HIS A 73 -3.85 -6.07 -6.24
C HIS A 73 -2.75 -7.12 -6.16
N SER A 74 -3.14 -8.39 -6.01
CA SER A 74 -2.22 -9.52 -5.94
C SER A 74 -1.34 -9.61 -7.19
N LYS A 75 -1.92 -9.43 -8.38
CA LYS A 75 -1.17 -9.38 -9.64
C LYS A 75 -0.14 -8.24 -9.64
N GLY A 76 -0.52 -7.06 -9.16
CA GLY A 76 0.38 -5.91 -9.06
C GLY A 76 1.60 -6.20 -8.20
N VAL A 77 1.42 -6.80 -7.02
CA VAL A 77 2.54 -7.14 -6.13
C VAL A 77 3.43 -8.24 -6.71
N LEU A 78 2.86 -9.22 -7.43
CA LEU A 78 3.64 -10.24 -8.13
C LEU A 78 4.51 -9.62 -9.23
N ILE A 79 3.98 -8.67 -10.00
CA ILE A 79 4.76 -7.93 -11.01
C ILE A 79 5.89 -7.14 -10.35
N LEU A 80 5.61 -6.43 -9.26
CA LEU A 80 6.63 -5.69 -8.51
C LEU A 80 7.72 -6.62 -7.98
N SER A 81 7.33 -7.77 -7.43
CA SER A 81 8.27 -8.76 -6.90
C SER A 81 9.20 -9.29 -7.99
N ALA A 82 8.64 -9.62 -9.17
CA ALA A 82 9.42 -10.05 -10.32
C ALA A 82 10.37 -8.96 -10.83
N TYR A 83 9.92 -7.70 -10.86
CA TYR A 83 10.76 -6.56 -11.23
C TYR A 83 11.94 -6.38 -10.26
N LEU A 84 11.71 -6.47 -8.95
CA LEU A 84 12.77 -6.34 -7.95
C LEU A 84 13.79 -7.47 -8.09
N ALA A 85 13.33 -8.70 -8.31
CA ALA A 85 14.20 -9.85 -8.56
C ALA A 85 15.03 -9.65 -9.84
N ASP A 86 14.42 -9.27 -10.97
CA ASP A 86 15.16 -9.00 -12.21
C ASP A 86 16.15 -7.84 -12.05
N ARG A 87 15.79 -6.78 -11.32
CA ARG A 87 16.63 -5.58 -11.25
C ARG A 87 17.86 -5.77 -10.36
N TYR A 88 17.73 -6.51 -9.26
CA TYR A 88 18.71 -6.58 -8.17
C TYR A 88 19.26 -7.99 -7.91
N ALA A 89 18.71 -9.03 -8.54
CA ALA A 89 19.00 -10.43 -8.26
C ALA A 89 19.01 -11.28 -9.54
N ARG A 90 19.59 -10.75 -10.63
CA ARG A 90 19.68 -11.47 -11.93
C ARG A 90 20.46 -12.78 -11.81
N ASP A 91 21.63 -12.70 -11.19
CA ASP A 91 22.60 -13.80 -11.17
C ASP A 91 22.60 -14.58 -9.85
N ASN A 92 22.08 -13.97 -8.77
CA ASN A 92 22.06 -14.51 -7.42
C ASN A 92 20.69 -14.28 -6.76
N PRO A 93 20.24 -15.14 -5.82
CA PRO A 93 19.00 -14.93 -5.07
C PRO A 93 18.98 -13.58 -4.36
N LEU A 94 17.84 -12.89 -4.38
CA LEU A 94 17.66 -11.61 -3.72
C LEU A 94 17.82 -11.80 -2.19
N PRO A 95 18.82 -11.22 -1.52
CA PRO A 95 19.06 -11.45 -0.08
C PRO A 95 18.14 -10.58 0.79
N LEU A 96 16.86 -10.44 0.40
CA LEU A 96 15.87 -9.56 0.99
C LEU A 96 14.62 -10.36 1.40
N SER A 97 14.06 -10.05 2.55
CA SER A 97 12.66 -10.30 2.83
C SER A 97 11.97 -8.99 3.16
N ALA A 98 10.87 -8.72 2.49
CA ALA A 98 10.13 -7.47 2.56
C ALA A 98 8.63 -7.73 2.64
#